data_AF-A0A3D1QDT6-F1
#
_entry.id   AF-A0A3D1QDT6-F1
#
_cell.length_a   1.000
_cell.length_b   1.000
_cell.length_c   1.000
_cell.angle_alpha   90.00
_cell.angle_beta   90.00
_cell.angle_gamma   90.00
#
_symmetry.space_group_name_H-M   'P 1'
#
loop_
_entity.id
_entity.type
_entity.pdbx_description
1 polymer ?
#
loop_
_entity_poly.entity_id
_entity_poly.type
_entity_poly.pdbx_seq_one_letter_code
_entity_poly.pdbx_strand_id
1 'polypeptide(L)'
;PAMKQEHTILCPQMSPIHFELLEAVLSSEGYHLELLPEVDKSAIDEGLKYVNNDACYPAVIVIGQLLQALQSGRYDLNNTSVAISQTGGGCRATNYIGLLRKALKEAGFHNIPVLSVNHYGAEKNPGFKISPGLIKKAINAVIYGDMLMRVLHRVRPYEMIPGSADMLYQRWVKRCQAQLISGEKLEFRANLRGIVEEFDRL
;
A
#
# COMPACT_ATOMS: atom_id res chain seq x y z
N PRO A 1 -0.31 -25.87 21.99
CA PRO A 1 0.35 -24.86 21.12
C PRO A 1 -0.72 -23.92 20.52
N ALA A 2 -0.95 -22.76 21.15
CA ALA A 2 -1.87 -21.77 20.62
C ALA A 2 -1.32 -21.22 19.29
N MET A 3 -2.11 -21.31 18.22
CA MET A 3 -1.85 -20.54 16.99
C MET A 3 -1.60 -19.10 17.41
N LYS A 4 -0.41 -18.57 17.13
CA LYS A 4 -0.25 -17.11 17.07
C LYS A 4 -1.23 -16.66 15.98
N GLN A 5 -2.37 -16.11 16.37
CA GLN A 5 -3.32 -15.57 15.39
C GLN A 5 -2.56 -14.50 14.60
N GLU A 6 -2.45 -14.68 13.28
CA GLU A 6 -1.76 -13.74 12.41
C GLU A 6 -2.49 -12.40 12.43
N HIS A 7 -1.83 -11.39 13.00
CA HIS A 7 -2.39 -10.05 13.13
C HIS A 7 -2.50 -9.40 11.75
N THR A 8 -3.71 -9.03 11.34
CA THR A 8 -3.97 -8.46 10.01
C THR A 8 -3.79 -6.95 10.04
N ILE A 9 -3.07 -6.40 9.07
CA ILE A 9 -2.90 -4.95 8.91
C ILE A 9 -3.60 -4.54 7.61
N LEU A 10 -4.73 -3.85 7.72
CA LEU A 10 -5.44 -3.32 6.57
C LEU A 10 -4.76 -2.03 6.09
N CYS A 11 -4.46 -1.95 4.81
CA CYS A 11 -3.84 -0.79 4.18
C CYS A 11 -4.69 -0.29 3.02
N PRO A 12 -4.99 1.02 2.95
CA PRO A 12 -5.73 1.58 1.84
C PRO A 12 -4.92 1.54 0.55
N GLN A 13 -5.61 1.41 -0.59
CA GLN A 13 -4.97 1.48 -1.89
C GLN A 13 -4.70 2.95 -2.27
N MET A 14 -3.42 3.31 -2.47
CA MET A 14 -3.02 4.66 -2.86
C MET A 14 -2.24 4.70 -4.18
N SER A 15 -1.54 3.62 -4.54
CA SER A 15 -0.80 3.52 -5.79
C SER A 15 -0.65 2.04 -6.17
N PRO A 16 -1.47 1.53 -7.13
CA PRO A 16 -1.55 0.10 -7.41
C PRO A 16 -0.19 -0.55 -7.68
N ILE A 17 0.64 0.09 -8.50
CA ILE A 17 1.97 -0.43 -8.86
C ILE A 17 2.91 -0.51 -7.66
N HIS A 18 2.96 0.53 -6.83
CA HIS A 18 3.92 0.59 -5.71
C HIS A 18 3.47 -0.29 -4.55
N PHE A 19 2.18 -0.25 -4.22
CA PHE A 19 1.66 -0.93 -3.04
C PHE A 19 1.65 -2.45 -3.24
N GLU A 20 1.45 -2.96 -4.46
CA GLU A 20 1.60 -4.39 -4.76
C GLU A 20 3.03 -4.89 -4.49
N LEU A 21 4.06 -4.10 -4.81
CA LEU A 21 5.45 -4.42 -4.52
C LEU A 21 5.76 -4.32 -3.02
N LEU A 22 5.22 -3.30 -2.34
CA LEU A 22 5.40 -3.10 -0.91
C LEU A 22 4.70 -4.18 -0.07
N GLU A 23 3.53 -4.66 -0.51
CA GLU A 23 2.82 -5.77 0.12
C GLU A 23 3.66 -7.05 0.09
N ALA A 24 4.28 -7.38 -1.05
CA ALA A 24 5.21 -8.50 -1.17
C ALA A 24 6.42 -8.35 -0.22
N VAL A 25 6.98 -7.13 -0.12
CA VAL A 25 8.10 -6.85 0.80
C VAL A 25 7.69 -7.06 2.25
N LEU A 26 6.56 -6.48 2.69
CA LEU A 26 6.08 -6.57 4.07
C LEU A 26 5.73 -8.01 4.44
N SER A 27 5.09 -8.74 3.52
CA SER A 27 4.81 -10.17 3.66
C SER A 27 6.09 -10.98 3.85
N SER A 28 7.15 -10.67 3.08
CA SER A 28 8.45 -11.35 3.21
C SER A 28 9.16 -11.10 4.55
N GLU A 29 8.77 -10.03 5.27
CA GLU A 29 9.32 -9.66 6.58
C GLU A 29 8.38 -10.07 7.73
N GLY A 30 7.35 -10.87 7.45
CA GLY A 30 6.47 -11.47 8.46
C GLY A 30 5.28 -10.60 8.87
N TYR A 31 4.95 -9.56 8.11
CA TYR A 31 3.75 -8.76 8.32
C TYR A 31 2.63 -9.23 7.39
N HIS A 32 1.47 -9.57 7.94
CA HIS A 32 0.27 -9.84 7.15
C HIS A 32 -0.43 -8.51 6.83
N LEU A 33 0.04 -7.85 5.76
CA LEU A 33 -0.60 -6.68 5.20
C LEU A 33 -1.65 -7.13 4.18
N GLU A 34 -2.86 -6.59 4.26
CA GLU A 34 -3.86 -6.73 3.20
C GLU A 34 -4.09 -5.37 2.56
N LEU A 35 -3.70 -5.26 1.29
CA LEU A 35 -4.01 -4.10 0.48
C LEU A 35 -5.49 -4.14 0.07
N LEU A 36 -6.24 -3.13 0.48
CA LEU A 36 -7.66 -3.04 0.15
C LEU A 36 -7.88 -2.85 -1.37
N PRO A 37 -8.98 -3.37 -1.93
CA PRO A 37 -9.25 -3.32 -3.37
C PRO A 37 -9.49 -1.90 -3.87
N GLU A 38 -9.57 -1.69 -5.18
CA GLU A 38 -9.91 -0.36 -5.72
C GLU A 38 -11.20 0.20 -5.09
N VAL A 39 -11.18 1.51 -4.86
CA VAL A 39 -12.24 2.23 -4.16
C VAL A 39 -13.47 2.31 -5.06
N ASP A 40 -14.60 1.83 -4.56
CA ASP A 40 -15.89 1.99 -5.20
C ASP A 40 -16.69 3.18 -4.62
N LYS A 41 -17.86 3.46 -5.20
CA LYS A 41 -18.75 4.54 -4.73
C LYS A 41 -19.20 4.33 -3.29
N SER A 42 -19.40 3.09 -2.86
CA SER A 42 -19.89 2.80 -1.52
C SER A 42 -18.84 3.10 -0.45
N ALA A 43 -17.55 2.90 -0.74
CA ALA A 43 -16.47 3.37 0.12
C ALA A 43 -16.45 4.90 0.24
N ILE A 44 -16.71 5.63 -0.85
CA ILE A 44 -16.79 7.10 -0.84
C ILE A 44 -17.97 7.57 0.01
N ASP A 45 -19.15 6.98 -0.20
CA ASP A 45 -20.36 7.30 0.55
C ASP A 45 -20.18 7.01 2.05
N GLU A 46 -19.49 5.92 2.40
CA GLU A 46 -19.14 5.60 3.78
C GLU A 46 -18.20 6.66 4.38
N GLY A 47 -17.16 7.07 3.64
CA GLY A 47 -16.26 8.13 4.06
C GLY A 47 -16.97 9.46 4.34
N LEU A 48 -17.93 9.84 3.50
CA LEU A 48 -18.70 11.08 3.64
C LEU A 48 -19.58 11.12 4.90
N LYS A 49 -19.89 9.98 5.52
CA LYS A 49 -20.64 9.92 6.79
C LYS A 49 -19.82 10.39 7.98
N TYR A 50 -18.49 10.20 7.97
CA TYR A 50 -17.62 10.42 9.14
C TYR A 50 -16.52 11.46 8.91
N VAL A 51 -16.23 11.79 7.66
CA VAL A 51 -15.23 12.79 7.30
C VAL A 51 -15.95 14.02 6.76
N ASN A 52 -15.66 15.18 7.35
CA ASN A 52 -16.23 16.44 6.89
C ASN A 52 -15.83 16.70 5.42
N ASN A 53 -16.77 17.21 4.63
CA ASN A 53 -16.59 17.49 3.20
C ASN A 53 -15.56 18.60 2.88
N ASP A 54 -15.14 19.40 3.87
CA ASP A 54 -14.02 20.36 3.74
C ASP A 54 -12.64 19.70 3.91
N ALA A 55 -12.59 18.40 4.22
CA ALA A 55 -11.35 17.63 4.19
C ALA A 55 -10.89 17.37 2.74
N CYS A 56 -9.60 17.04 2.58
CA CYS A 56 -9.09 16.56 1.30
C CYS A 56 -9.88 15.34 0.83
N TYR A 57 -10.33 15.33 -0.43
CA TYR A 57 -11.09 14.21 -0.99
C TYR A 57 -10.38 12.84 -0.85
N PRO A 58 -9.05 12.71 -1.00
CA PRO A 58 -8.38 11.45 -0.70
C PRO A 58 -8.50 10.98 0.76
N ALA A 59 -8.68 11.89 1.73
CA ALA A 59 -8.95 11.50 3.11
C ALA A 59 -10.30 10.79 3.23
N VAL A 60 -11.34 11.33 2.57
CA VAL A 60 -12.68 10.75 2.52
C VAL A 60 -12.61 9.34 1.93
N ILE A 61 -11.95 9.20 0.79
CA ILE A 61 -11.76 7.91 0.11
C ILE A 61 -11.05 6.89 1.00
N VAL A 62 -9.86 7.23 1.51
CA VAL A 62 -9.02 6.30 2.27
C VAL A 62 -9.69 5.87 3.57
N ILE A 63 -10.29 6.81 4.31
CA ILE A 63 -10.98 6.52 5.56
C ILE A 63 -12.24 5.69 5.28
N GLY A 64 -13.00 6.04 4.25
CA GLY A 64 -14.18 5.28 3.84
C GLY A 64 -13.86 3.84 3.47
N GLN A 65 -12.78 3.61 2.71
CA GLN A 65 -12.29 2.28 2.34
C GLN A 65 -11.94 1.43 3.57
N LEU A 66 -11.23 2.01 4.54
CA LEU A 66 -10.88 1.34 5.80
C LEU A 66 -12.12 1.01 6.64
N LEU A 67 -13.06 1.95 6.78
CA LEU A 67 -14.30 1.74 7.52
C LEU A 67 -15.16 0.65 6.90
N GLN A 68 -15.33 0.69 5.58
CA GLN A 68 -16.08 -0.32 4.84
C GLN A 68 -15.46 -1.71 5.03
N ALA A 69 -14.13 -1.81 4.98
CA ALA A 69 -13.43 -3.07 5.24
C ALA A 69 -13.75 -3.60 6.65
N LEU A 70 -13.63 -2.76 7.68
CA LEU A 70 -13.95 -3.14 9.07
C LEU A 70 -15.42 -3.52 9.28
N GLN A 71 -16.35 -2.88 8.55
CA GLN A 71 -17.78 -3.17 8.61
C GLN A 71 -18.19 -4.41 7.80
N SER A 72 -17.33 -4.92 6.92
CA SER A 72 -17.67 -6.03 6.01
C SER A 72 -17.92 -7.36 6.72
N GLY A 73 -17.55 -7.50 7.99
CA GLY A 73 -17.64 -8.75 8.74
C GLY A 73 -16.60 -9.81 8.35
N ARG A 74 -15.67 -9.48 7.44
CA ARG A 74 -14.62 -10.41 6.96
C ARG A 74 -13.43 -10.57 7.91
N TYR A 75 -13.25 -9.63 8.86
CA TYR A 75 -12.05 -9.55 9.69
C TYR A 75 -12.33 -9.79 11.17
N ASP A 76 -11.38 -10.42 11.86
CA ASP A 76 -11.36 -10.48 13.32
C ASP A 76 -10.87 -9.13 13.88
N LEU A 77 -11.80 -8.31 14.34
CA LEU A 77 -11.52 -6.97 14.86
C LEU A 77 -10.61 -6.96 16.09
N ASN A 78 -10.51 -8.07 16.84
CA ASN A 78 -9.59 -8.16 17.97
C ASN A 78 -8.14 -8.39 17.54
N ASN A 79 -7.95 -8.82 16.29
CA ASN A 79 -6.64 -9.11 15.72
C ASN A 79 -6.39 -8.36 14.40
N THR A 80 -7.03 -7.20 14.25
CA THR A 80 -6.90 -6.34 13.07
C THR A 80 -6.45 -4.94 13.47
N SER A 81 -5.47 -4.39 12.75
CA SER A 81 -5.11 -2.98 12.79
C SER A 81 -5.31 -2.35 11.41
N VAL A 82 -5.38 -1.03 11.37
CA VAL A 82 -5.35 -0.26 10.13
C VAL A 82 -4.04 0.53 10.03
N ALA A 83 -3.48 0.65 8.84
CA ALA A 83 -2.27 1.43 8.59
C ALA A 83 -2.53 2.57 7.60
N ILE A 84 -1.96 3.73 7.88
CA ILE A 84 -1.99 4.88 6.98
C ILE A 84 -0.66 5.63 7.00
N SER A 85 -0.23 6.12 5.83
CA SER A 85 0.98 6.93 5.73
C SER A 85 0.78 8.29 6.38
N GLN A 86 1.74 8.75 7.17
CA GLN A 86 1.79 10.10 7.70
C GLN A 86 3.08 10.78 7.21
N THR A 87 2.90 11.79 6.35
CA THR A 87 4.03 12.40 5.63
C THR A 87 4.85 13.36 6.48
N GLY A 88 4.25 13.99 7.50
CA GLY A 88 4.92 14.94 8.39
C GLY A 88 5.29 16.27 7.75
N GLY A 89 4.82 16.53 6.53
CA GLY A 89 5.04 17.78 5.80
C GLY A 89 3.85 18.74 5.91
N GLY A 90 3.94 19.86 5.18
CA GLY A 90 2.87 20.87 5.11
C GLY A 90 1.59 20.46 4.37
N CYS A 91 1.53 19.22 3.84
CA CYS A 91 0.34 18.68 3.20
C CYS A 91 -0.71 18.25 4.24
N ARG A 92 -2.00 18.28 3.87
CA ARG A 92 -3.11 17.81 4.72
C ARG A 92 -3.06 16.30 5.03
N ALA A 93 -2.27 15.52 4.30
CA ALA A 93 -2.05 14.09 4.56
C ALA A 93 -1.57 13.81 5.99
N THR A 94 -0.79 14.74 6.58
CA THR A 94 -0.35 14.65 7.99
C THR A 94 -1.51 14.55 8.97
N ASN A 95 -2.68 15.12 8.62
CA ASN A 95 -3.87 15.14 9.46
C ASN A 95 -4.80 13.94 9.26
N TYR A 96 -4.54 13.08 8.26
CA TYR A 96 -5.44 11.97 7.94
C TYR A 96 -5.56 10.99 9.11
N ILE A 97 -4.50 10.83 9.90
CA ILE A 97 -4.51 9.96 11.08
C ILE A 97 -5.48 10.44 12.16
N GLY A 98 -5.59 11.76 12.36
CA GLY A 98 -6.53 12.35 13.31
C GLY A 98 -7.97 12.19 12.84
N LEU A 99 -8.21 12.42 11.54
CA LEU A 99 -9.52 12.20 10.91
C LEU A 99 -9.93 10.72 10.99
N LEU A 100 -9.01 9.80 10.70
CA LEU A 100 -9.25 8.36 10.77
C LEU A 100 -9.62 7.92 12.20
N ARG A 101 -8.88 8.37 13.22
CA ARG A 101 -9.20 8.04 14.62
C ARG A 101 -10.56 8.54 15.05
N LYS A 102 -10.91 9.78 14.66
CA LYS A 102 -12.23 10.35 14.91
C LYS A 102 -13.31 9.48 14.24
N ALA A 103 -13.13 9.17 12.96
CA ALA A 103 -14.08 8.38 12.18
C ALA A 103 -14.26 6.96 12.74
N LEU A 104 -13.17 6.28 13.11
CA LEU A 104 -13.22 4.97 13.78
C LEU A 104 -14.01 5.03 15.08
N LYS A 105 -13.78 6.06 15.91
CA LYS A 105 -14.52 6.24 17.16
C LYS A 105 -16.02 6.44 16.92
N GLU A 106 -16.39 7.29 15.96
CA GLU A 106 -17.78 7.57 15.61
C GLU A 106 -18.49 6.36 14.98
N ALA A 107 -17.76 5.54 14.22
CA ALA A 107 -18.25 4.30 13.63
C ALA A 107 -18.24 3.09 14.58
N GLY A 108 -17.83 3.27 15.85
CA GLY A 108 -17.81 2.21 16.87
C GLY A 108 -16.52 1.39 16.97
N PHE A 109 -15.55 1.59 16.07
CA PHE A 109 -14.27 0.88 15.98
C PHE A 109 -13.13 1.51 16.81
N HIS A 110 -13.47 2.12 17.95
CA HIS A 110 -12.53 2.83 18.82
C HIS A 110 -11.37 1.96 19.37
N ASN A 111 -11.52 0.64 19.38
CA ASN A 111 -10.54 -0.34 19.83
C ASN A 111 -9.55 -0.78 18.73
N ILE A 112 -9.79 -0.43 17.46
CA ILE A 112 -8.91 -0.78 16.35
C ILE A 112 -7.64 0.06 16.41
N PRO A 113 -6.44 -0.55 16.51
CA PRO A 113 -5.19 0.20 16.48
C PRO A 113 -4.96 0.86 15.11
N VAL A 114 -4.49 2.10 15.14
CA VAL A 114 -4.10 2.86 13.95
C VAL A 114 -2.59 2.98 13.90
N LEU A 115 -1.98 2.32 12.92
CA LEU A 115 -0.54 2.35 12.66
C LEU A 115 -0.19 3.57 11.81
N SER A 116 0.57 4.50 12.39
CA SER A 116 1.13 5.63 11.65
C SER A 116 2.41 5.22 10.92
N VAL A 117 2.36 5.11 9.61
CA VAL A 117 3.56 4.81 8.81
C VAL A 117 4.29 6.10 8.48
N ASN A 118 5.35 6.40 9.23
CA ASN A 118 6.19 7.59 9.04
C ASN A 118 7.66 7.30 9.36
N HIS A 119 8.56 8.15 8.87
CA HIS A 119 10.01 8.00 9.02
C HIS A 119 10.59 8.78 10.20
N TYR A 120 9.85 9.73 10.77
CA TYR A 120 10.32 10.67 11.81
C TYR A 120 9.86 10.30 13.23
N GLY A 121 9.25 9.12 13.39
CA GLY A 121 8.90 8.56 14.70
C GLY A 121 7.78 9.30 15.41
N ALA A 122 6.80 9.82 14.67
CA ALA A 122 5.69 10.61 15.21
C ALA A 122 4.92 9.85 16.30
N GLU A 123 4.81 8.52 16.15
CA GLU A 123 4.03 7.66 17.02
C GLU A 123 4.73 6.31 17.22
N LYS A 124 4.52 5.72 18.39
CA LYS A 124 4.98 4.36 18.67
C LYS A 124 3.95 3.39 18.12
N ASN A 125 4.40 2.44 17.29
CA ASN A 125 3.58 1.36 16.74
C ASN A 125 4.04 0.02 17.36
N PRO A 126 3.51 -0.40 18.52
CA PRO A 126 3.88 -1.67 19.13
C PRO A 126 3.64 -2.83 18.16
N GLY A 127 4.61 -3.72 17.99
CA GLY A 127 4.50 -4.85 17.07
C GLY A 127 4.91 -4.56 15.61
N PHE A 128 4.98 -3.29 15.20
CA PHE A 128 5.50 -2.89 13.89
C PHE A 128 6.93 -2.35 14.03
N LYS A 129 7.92 -3.19 13.70
CA LYS A 129 9.34 -2.85 13.77
C LYS A 129 9.92 -2.67 12.39
N ILE A 130 10.36 -1.45 12.11
CA ILE A 130 11.06 -1.13 10.88
C ILE A 130 12.52 -1.59 11.01
N SER A 131 12.86 -2.71 10.37
CA SER A 131 14.25 -3.21 10.31
C SER A 131 15.02 -2.54 9.17
N PRO A 132 16.37 -2.43 9.24
CA PRO A 132 17.17 -1.95 8.12
C PRO A 132 17.01 -2.79 6.84
N GLY A 133 16.75 -4.10 6.99
CA GLY A 133 16.45 -5.00 5.88
C GLY A 133 15.14 -4.65 5.18
N LEU A 134 14.08 -4.44 5.96
CA LEU A 134 12.78 -3.99 5.46
C LEU A 134 12.89 -2.64 4.75
N ILE A 135 13.60 -1.66 5.33
CA ILE A 135 13.80 -0.34 4.70
C ILE A 135 14.46 -0.50 3.34
N LYS A 136 15.54 -1.29 3.25
CA LYS A 136 16.27 -1.49 2.01
C LYS A 136 15.39 -2.14 0.93
N LYS A 137 14.61 -3.16 1.29
CA LYS A 137 13.66 -3.81 0.37
C LYS A 137 12.55 -2.84 -0.06
N ALA A 138 12.01 -2.05 0.87
CA ALA A 138 10.97 -1.06 0.58
C ALA A 138 11.47 0.04 -0.37
N ILE A 139 12.70 0.53 -0.19
CA ILE A 139 13.32 1.49 -1.12
C ILE A 139 13.45 0.88 -2.52
N ASN A 140 13.92 -0.37 -2.61
CA ASN A 140 14.00 -1.07 -3.91
C ASN A 140 12.63 -1.26 -4.55
N ALA A 141 11.59 -1.56 -3.76
CA ALA A 141 10.22 -1.69 -4.24
C ALA A 141 9.69 -0.38 -4.81
N VAL A 142 9.96 0.75 -4.14
CA VAL A 142 9.60 2.08 -4.64
C VAL A 142 10.33 2.39 -5.96
N ILE A 143 11.64 2.12 -6.04
CA ILE A 143 12.42 2.31 -7.28
C ILE A 143 11.84 1.48 -8.44
N TYR A 144 11.48 0.22 -8.18
CA TYR A 144 10.83 -0.62 -9.18
C TYR A 144 9.46 -0.07 -9.58
N GLY A 145 8.66 0.37 -8.60
CA GLY A 145 7.34 0.95 -8.86
C GLY A 145 7.44 2.19 -9.77
N ASP A 146 8.33 3.12 -9.44
CA ASP A 146 8.58 4.33 -10.22
C ASP A 146 9.02 3.98 -11.65
N MET A 147 9.94 3.02 -11.77
CA MET A 147 10.44 2.59 -13.06
C MET A 147 9.34 1.97 -13.92
N LEU A 148 8.63 0.97 -13.39
CA LEU A 148 7.57 0.26 -14.08
C LEU A 148 6.43 1.19 -14.48
N MET A 149 6.02 2.09 -13.58
CA MET A 149 5.03 3.12 -13.86
C MET A 149 5.46 3.99 -15.05
N ARG A 150 6.72 4.46 -15.06
CA ARG A 150 7.22 5.33 -16.12
C ARG A 150 7.27 4.64 -17.47
N VAL A 151 7.81 3.42 -17.55
CA VAL A 151 7.91 2.69 -18.84
C VAL A 151 6.54 2.24 -19.34
N LEU A 152 5.67 1.74 -18.44
CA LEU A 152 4.32 1.32 -18.78
C LEU A 152 3.52 2.49 -19.36
N HIS A 153 3.48 3.62 -18.67
CA HIS A 153 2.69 4.77 -19.12
C HIS A 153 3.30 5.48 -20.33
N ARG A 154 4.62 5.33 -20.56
CA ARG A 154 5.28 5.84 -21.77
C ARG A 154 4.92 5.04 -23.02
N VAL A 155 4.74 3.72 -22.88
CA VAL A 155 4.62 2.78 -24.00
C VAL A 155 3.17 2.37 -24.26
N ARG A 156 2.34 2.15 -23.23
CA ARG A 156 0.94 1.69 -23.35
C ARG A 156 0.11 2.45 -24.41
N PRO A 157 0.18 3.80 -24.54
CA PRO A 157 -0.59 4.52 -25.57
C PRO A 157 -0.14 4.27 -27.02
N TYR A 158 1.05 3.69 -27.22
CA TYR A 158 1.69 3.48 -28.51
C TYR A 158 1.86 1.99 -28.86
N GLU A 159 1.32 1.09 -28.03
CA GLU A 159 1.46 -0.34 -28.25
C GLU A 159 0.80 -0.76 -29.58
N MET A 160 1.54 -1.50 -30.40
CA MET A 160 1.03 -1.97 -31.69
C MET A 160 -0.04 -3.06 -31.54
N ILE A 161 0.09 -3.88 -30.49
CA ILE A 161 -0.85 -4.94 -30.14
C ILE A 161 -1.50 -4.54 -28.81
N PRO A 162 -2.81 -4.28 -28.77
CA PRO A 162 -3.50 -3.90 -27.54
C PRO A 162 -3.25 -4.89 -26.39
N GLY A 163 -2.89 -4.37 -25.22
CA GLY A 163 -2.58 -5.12 -24.00
C GLY A 163 -1.14 -5.69 -23.93
N SER A 164 -0.30 -5.48 -24.94
CA SER A 164 1.08 -6.02 -24.93
C SER A 164 1.94 -5.35 -23.86
N ALA A 165 1.77 -4.05 -23.61
CA ALA A 165 2.48 -3.34 -22.55
C ALA A 165 2.07 -3.86 -21.17
N ASP A 166 0.79 -4.19 -21.00
CA ASP A 166 0.25 -4.73 -19.75
C ASP A 166 0.75 -6.15 -19.49
N MET A 167 0.79 -7.00 -20.51
CA MET A 167 1.39 -8.33 -20.40
C MET A 167 2.87 -8.26 -20.00
N LEU A 168 3.63 -7.34 -20.63
CA LEU A 168 5.04 -7.13 -20.31
C LEU A 168 5.21 -6.64 -18.87
N TYR A 169 4.41 -5.65 -18.45
CA TYR A 169 4.37 -5.15 -17.09
C TYR A 169 4.09 -6.27 -16.07
N GLN A 170 3.05 -7.08 -16.29
CA GLN A 170 2.69 -8.17 -15.38
C GLN A 170 3.80 -9.22 -15.23
N ARG A 171 4.55 -9.50 -16.32
CA ARG A 171 5.72 -10.37 -16.25
C ARG A 171 6.81 -9.77 -15.36
N TRP A 172 7.10 -8.48 -15.54
CA TRP A 172 8.16 -7.80 -14.79
C TRP A 172 7.80 -7.61 -13.31
N VAL A 173 6.55 -7.30 -12.98
CA VAL A 173 6.09 -7.18 -11.58
C VAL A 173 6.38 -8.46 -10.80
N LYS A 174 5.99 -9.62 -11.34
CA LYS A 174 6.25 -10.93 -10.70
C LYS A 174 7.74 -11.19 -10.47
N ARG A 175 8.57 -10.84 -11.45
CA ARG A 175 10.03 -10.98 -11.35
C ARG A 175 10.62 -10.01 -10.31
N CYS A 176 10.14 -8.77 -10.27
CA CYS A 176 10.53 -7.79 -9.27
C CYS A 176 10.12 -8.23 -7.85
N GLN A 177 8.91 -8.75 -7.66
CA GLN A 177 8.46 -9.31 -6.37
C GLN A 177 9.38 -10.44 -5.90
N ALA A 178 9.69 -11.40 -6.77
CA ALA A 178 10.60 -12.50 -6.43
C ALA A 178 12.00 -11.99 -6.02
N GLN A 179 12.54 -11.01 -6.74
CA GLN A 179 13.82 -10.39 -6.43
C GLN A 179 13.76 -9.61 -5.10
N LEU A 180 12.66 -8.89 -4.82
CA LEU A 180 12.50 -8.15 -3.57
C LEU A 180 12.46 -9.06 -2.36
N ILE A 181 11.83 -10.24 -2.50
CA ILE A 181 11.78 -11.28 -1.46
C ILE A 181 13.19 -11.83 -1.20
N SER A 182 13.94 -12.18 -2.25
CA SER A 182 15.30 -12.72 -2.13
C SER A 182 16.32 -11.69 -1.63
N GLY A 183 16.17 -10.42 -2.04
CA GLY A 183 17.08 -9.32 -1.70
C GLY A 183 18.37 -9.29 -2.53
N GLU A 184 18.47 -10.08 -3.60
CA GLU A 184 19.68 -10.27 -4.41
C GLU A 184 20.07 -9.03 -5.24
N LYS A 185 21.22 -8.41 -4.92
CA LYS A 185 21.60 -7.11 -5.49
C LYS A 185 21.94 -7.15 -6.98
N LEU A 186 22.53 -8.25 -7.46
CA LEU A 186 22.89 -8.39 -8.87
C LEU A 186 21.64 -8.51 -9.75
N GLU A 187 20.69 -9.32 -9.29
CA GLU A 187 19.38 -9.46 -9.93
C GLU A 187 18.62 -8.13 -9.94
N PHE A 188 18.72 -7.33 -8.87
CA PHE A 188 18.11 -6.00 -8.83
C PHE A 188 18.50 -5.14 -10.03
N ARG A 189 19.81 -4.99 -10.25
CA ARG A 189 20.37 -4.18 -11.34
C ARG A 189 20.10 -4.76 -12.72
N ALA A 190 20.16 -6.09 -12.85
CA ALA A 190 19.85 -6.78 -14.09
C ALA A 190 18.39 -6.55 -14.50
N ASN A 191 17.45 -6.63 -13.55
CA ASN A 191 16.04 -6.35 -13.78
C ASN A 191 15.81 -4.91 -14.23
N LEU A 192 16.44 -3.92 -13.59
CA LEU A 192 16.31 -2.52 -14.04
C LEU A 192 16.70 -2.36 -15.51
N ARG A 193 17.86 -2.91 -15.93
CA ARG A 193 18.27 -2.82 -17.35
C ARG A 193 17.31 -3.57 -18.27
N GLY A 194 16.93 -4.79 -17.91
CA GLY A 194 16.01 -5.61 -18.71
C GLY A 194 14.64 -4.96 -18.90
N ILE A 195 14.11 -4.28 -17.87
CA ILE A 195 12.85 -3.53 -17.97
C ILE A 195 12.97 -2.45 -19.06
N VAL A 196 14.00 -1.60 -19.02
CA VAL A 196 14.17 -0.55 -20.05
C VAL A 196 14.29 -1.18 -21.43
N GLU A 197 15.19 -2.15 -21.58
CA GLU A 197 15.50 -2.77 -22.87
C GLU A 197 14.28 -3.45 -23.52
N GLU A 198 13.43 -4.09 -22.74
CA GLU A 198 12.25 -4.77 -23.28
C GLU A 198 11.10 -3.81 -23.57
N PHE A 199 10.88 -2.79 -22.74
CA PHE A 199 9.87 -1.77 -23.01
C PHE A 199 10.26 -0.86 -24.19
N ASP A 200 11.55 -0.59 -24.42
CA ASP A 200 12.04 0.16 -25.58
C ASP A 200 11.85 -0.60 -26.91
N ARG A 201 11.63 -1.92 -26.85
CA ARG A 201 11.45 -2.80 -28.02
C ARG A 201 9.99 -3.19 -28.29
N LEU A 202 9.05 -2.74 -27.45
CA LEU A 202 7.62 -3.04 -27.56
C LEU A 202 6.91 -2.01 -28.44
#